data_AF-A0A7T3KVQ9-F1
#
_entry.id   AF-A0A7T3KVQ9-F1
#
_cell.length_a   1.000
_cell.length_b   1.000
_cell.length_c   1.000
_cell.angle_alpha   90.00
_cell.angle_beta   90.00
_cell.angle_gamma   90.00
#
_symmetry.space_group_name_H-M   'P 1'
#
loop_
_entity.id
_entity.type
_entity.pdbx_description
1 polymer ?
#
loop_
_entity_poly.entity_id
_entity_poly.type
_entity_poly.pdbx_seq_one_letter_code
_entity_poly.pdbx_strand_id
1 'polypeptide(L)'
;MDSRAGRRAVSPVIGTVLLVAIAALLASVAAYVAFGATERNEPAPEVVVEIEPVERPGAYDLELTDGERLDGEKVEIRGGADENALRNRDLLAGDSVTVFPVRERLRLVWFGERDTSYVLREFEVEPDLPDIDENCPWVQRETNGGTSSVSIENTVVDCDVVTDGNIVLEAGGTVVGRVVSEANSVDIDTGLTVYGPVVAGDDVAIDGSEVAGDVRGPDVDIDTTTVYGSVESAEQVDLDGVTVTGHVYAPSLSCSDSTTIGGRPCSGYTPRDPDDY
;
A
#
# COMPACT_ATOMS: atom_id res chain seq x y z
N MET A 1 -62.95 33.91 49.27
CA MET A 1 -61.51 33.75 49.50
C MET A 1 -61.05 32.72 48.47
N ASP A 2 -60.81 33.11 47.22
CA ASP A 2 -59.69 33.92 46.67
C ASP A 2 -58.54 33.02 46.21
N SER A 3 -58.43 32.81 44.89
CA SER A 3 -57.15 32.88 44.15
C SER A 3 -57.31 32.51 42.65
N ARG A 4 -57.42 33.56 41.84
CA ARG A 4 -56.74 33.82 40.55
C ARG A 4 -56.80 32.82 39.38
N ALA A 5 -57.56 33.27 38.36
CA ALA A 5 -57.10 33.59 37.01
C ALA A 5 -55.70 33.09 36.57
N GLY A 6 -55.69 32.35 35.47
CA GLY A 6 -54.46 32.01 34.75
C GLY A 6 -54.72 31.42 33.36
N ARG A 7 -55.71 31.92 32.61
CA ARG A 7 -55.72 31.70 31.14
C ARG A 7 -54.53 32.48 30.58
N ARG A 8 -53.38 31.81 30.45
CA ARG A 8 -52.24 32.33 29.70
C ARG A 8 -52.68 32.40 28.23
N ALA A 9 -53.18 33.56 27.82
CA ALA A 9 -53.22 33.92 26.43
C ALA A 9 -51.76 33.91 25.96
N VAL A 10 -51.37 32.87 25.25
CA VAL A 10 -50.10 32.86 24.52
C VAL A 10 -50.25 34.01 23.52
N SER A 11 -49.50 35.10 23.75
CA SER A 11 -49.68 36.32 22.97
C SER A 11 -49.43 36.00 21.49
N PRO A 12 -50.14 36.64 20.55
CA PRO A 12 -49.92 36.47 19.11
C PRO A 12 -48.44 36.57 18.70
N VAL A 13 -47.64 37.27 19.49
CA VAL A 13 -46.19 37.45 19.34
C VAL A 13 -45.39 36.15 19.52
N ILE A 14 -45.77 35.27 20.46
CA ILE A 14 -45.08 33.99 20.66
C ILE A 14 -45.34 33.05 19.48
N GLY A 15 -46.55 33.09 18.91
CA GLY A 15 -46.90 32.32 17.72
C GLY A 15 -46.11 32.74 16.49
N THR A 16 -45.93 34.05 16.26
CA THR A 16 -45.12 34.56 15.14
C THR A 16 -43.64 34.26 15.32
N VAL A 17 -43.08 34.41 16.52
CA VAL A 17 -41.66 34.08 16.77
C VAL A 17 -41.39 32.59 16.53
N LEU A 18 -42.29 31.72 16.99
CA LEU A 18 -42.17 30.28 16.75
C LEU A 18 -42.28 29.95 15.25
N LEU A 19 -43.19 30.58 14.53
CA LEU A 19 -43.37 30.35 13.09
C LEU A 19 -42.16 30.81 12.29
N VAL A 20 -41.57 31.96 12.63
CA VAL A 20 -40.32 32.44 12.02
C VAL A 20 -39.16 31.50 12.32
N ALA A 21 -39.06 31.00 13.55
CA ALA A 21 -38.02 30.04 13.92
C ALA A 21 -38.14 28.73 13.13
N ILE A 22 -39.37 28.19 13.00
CA ILE A 22 -39.63 26.98 12.21
C ILE A 22 -39.36 27.24 10.73
N ALA A 23 -39.81 28.37 10.18
CA ALA A 23 -39.57 28.72 8.79
C ALA A 23 -38.07 28.88 8.48
N ALA A 24 -37.30 29.48 9.39
CA ALA A 24 -35.85 29.61 9.25
C ALA A 24 -35.16 28.23 9.28
N LEU A 25 -35.60 27.34 10.17
CA LEU A 25 -35.05 25.98 10.28
C LEU A 25 -35.38 25.12 9.06
N LEU A 26 -36.62 25.24 8.54
CA LEU A 26 -37.01 24.58 7.29
C LEU A 26 -36.25 25.15 6.10
N ALA A 27 -36.04 26.48 6.04
CA ALA A 27 -35.26 27.12 4.99
C ALA A 27 -33.79 26.68 5.01
N SER A 28 -33.18 26.50 6.19
CA SER A 28 -31.81 26.00 6.28
C SER A 28 -31.68 24.56 5.82
N VAL A 29 -32.65 23.69 6.16
CA VAL A 29 -32.66 22.30 5.69
C VAL A 29 -32.91 22.23 4.19
N ALA A 30 -33.87 23.01 3.67
CA ALA A 30 -34.15 23.07 2.24
C ALA A 30 -32.95 23.61 1.44
N ALA A 31 -32.22 24.59 1.99
CA ALA A 31 -30.99 25.09 1.39
C ALA A 31 -29.92 24.00 1.34
N TYR A 32 -29.69 23.27 2.42
CA TYR A 32 -28.72 22.16 2.44
C TYR A 32 -29.02 21.09 1.38
N VAL A 33 -30.29 20.69 1.26
CA VAL A 33 -30.73 19.72 0.24
C VAL A 33 -30.62 20.30 -1.18
N ALA A 34 -30.99 21.55 -1.38
CA ALA A 34 -30.93 22.21 -2.69
C ALA A 34 -29.49 22.42 -3.17
N PHE A 35 -28.58 22.83 -2.29
CA PHE A 35 -27.16 22.99 -2.63
C PHE A 35 -26.48 21.63 -2.86
N GLY A 36 -26.74 20.63 -2.00
CA GLY A 36 -26.20 19.28 -2.19
C GLY A 36 -26.69 18.58 -3.47
N ALA A 37 -27.88 18.92 -3.97
CA ALA A 37 -28.42 18.37 -5.22
C ALA A 37 -27.84 19.02 -6.50
N THR A 38 -27.18 20.18 -6.38
CA THR A 38 -26.59 20.89 -7.53
C THR A 38 -25.11 20.60 -7.76
N GLU A 39 -24.46 19.91 -6.81
CA GLU A 39 -23.05 19.57 -6.89
C GLU A 39 -22.88 18.29 -7.73
N ARG A 40 -22.05 18.36 -8.77
CA ARG A 40 -21.74 17.21 -9.62
C ARG A 40 -20.54 16.49 -9.00
N ASN A 41 -20.66 15.19 -8.77
CA ASN A 41 -19.52 14.35 -8.40
C ASN A 41 -18.46 14.40 -9.51
N GLU A 42 -17.19 14.33 -9.12
CA GLU A 42 -16.08 14.19 -10.06
C GLU A 42 -16.27 12.89 -10.87
N PRO A 43 -16.32 12.95 -12.21
CA PRO A 43 -16.40 11.74 -13.02
C PRO A 43 -15.08 10.96 -12.93
N ALA A 44 -15.17 9.63 -12.96
CA ALA A 44 -13.98 8.78 -13.04
C ALA A 44 -13.26 8.96 -14.39
N PRO A 45 -11.92 8.80 -14.42
CA PRO A 45 -11.17 8.86 -15.67
C PRO A 45 -11.55 7.70 -16.60
N GLU A 46 -11.58 7.95 -17.90
CA GLU A 46 -11.78 6.91 -18.91
C GLU A 46 -10.43 6.28 -19.28
N VAL A 47 -10.23 5.01 -18.91
CA VAL A 47 -8.98 4.26 -19.14
C VAL A 47 -9.23 2.87 -19.70
N VAL A 48 -8.26 2.37 -20.47
CA VAL A 48 -8.19 0.99 -20.93
C VAL A 48 -6.95 0.35 -20.32
N VAL A 49 -7.16 -0.66 -19.48
CA VAL A 49 -6.09 -1.32 -18.73
C VAL A 49 -6.15 -2.82 -18.98
N GLU A 50 -5.00 -3.42 -19.22
CA GLU A 50 -4.81 -4.86 -19.42
C GLU A 50 -3.88 -5.43 -18.34
N ILE A 51 -3.99 -6.73 -18.10
CA ILE A 51 -3.14 -7.43 -17.14
C ILE A 51 -2.63 -8.74 -17.75
N GLU A 52 -1.33 -8.99 -17.65
CA GLU A 52 -0.68 -10.18 -18.22
C GLU A 52 0.29 -10.81 -17.21
N PRO A 53 0.39 -12.15 -17.13
CA PRO A 53 1.39 -12.81 -16.29
C PRO A 53 2.81 -12.56 -16.84
N VAL A 54 3.79 -12.43 -15.95
CA VAL A 54 5.21 -12.29 -16.32
C VAL A 54 6.03 -13.51 -15.87
N GLU A 55 7.32 -13.57 -16.23
CA GLU A 55 8.18 -14.72 -15.89
C GLU A 55 8.40 -14.93 -14.38
N ARG A 56 7.99 -13.97 -13.54
CA ARG A 56 8.12 -14.03 -12.08
C ARG A 56 6.89 -14.72 -11.45
N PRO A 57 7.07 -15.69 -10.54
CA PRO A 57 5.95 -16.39 -9.89
C PRO A 57 4.98 -15.43 -9.18
N GLY A 58 3.68 -15.60 -9.42
CA GLY A 58 2.62 -14.79 -8.82
C GLY A 58 2.53 -13.33 -9.30
N ALA A 59 3.43 -12.89 -10.19
CA ALA A 59 3.48 -11.52 -10.66
C ALA A 59 2.74 -11.32 -11.99
N TYR A 60 2.12 -10.16 -12.13
CA TYR A 60 1.44 -9.72 -13.33
C TYR A 60 1.87 -8.30 -13.68
N ASP A 61 1.93 -7.96 -14.96
CA ASP A 61 2.10 -6.58 -15.43
C ASP A 61 0.72 -5.98 -15.73
N LEU A 62 0.40 -4.86 -15.07
CA LEU A 62 -0.80 -4.07 -15.29
C LEU A 62 -0.45 -2.89 -16.19
N GLU A 63 -0.87 -2.92 -17.45
CA GLU A 63 -0.54 -1.90 -18.45
C GLU A 63 -1.74 -0.99 -18.73
N LEU A 64 -1.53 0.33 -18.63
CA LEU A 64 -2.48 1.32 -19.14
C LEU A 64 -2.27 1.44 -20.65
N THR A 65 -3.12 0.83 -21.46
CA THR A 65 -2.92 0.76 -22.91
C THR A 65 -3.47 1.98 -23.66
N ASP A 66 -4.54 2.60 -23.13
CA ASP A 66 -5.16 3.81 -23.71
C ASP A 66 -5.96 4.60 -22.66
N GLY A 67 -6.29 5.85 -22.98
CA GLY A 67 -7.18 6.70 -22.18
C GLY A 67 -6.47 7.86 -21.45
N GLU A 68 -7.14 8.35 -20.40
CA GLU A 68 -6.66 9.47 -19.58
C GLU A 68 -5.50 9.05 -18.65
N ARG A 69 -4.72 10.03 -18.19
CA ARG A 69 -3.70 9.80 -17.16
C ARG A 69 -4.34 9.27 -15.90
N LEU A 70 -3.79 8.18 -15.37
CA LEU A 70 -4.21 7.62 -14.11
C LEU A 70 -3.33 8.19 -12.98
N ASP A 71 -3.93 9.01 -12.13
CA ASP A 71 -3.27 9.60 -10.94
C ASP A 71 -3.12 8.53 -9.86
N GLY A 72 -1.88 8.14 -9.59
CA GLY A 72 -1.55 7.04 -8.68
C GLY A 72 -1.94 7.30 -7.23
N GLU A 73 -2.02 8.57 -6.80
CA GLU A 73 -2.47 8.95 -5.46
C GLU A 73 -3.97 8.72 -5.25
N LYS A 74 -4.72 8.58 -6.35
CA LYS A 74 -6.17 8.38 -6.34
C LYS A 74 -6.58 6.94 -6.66
N VAL A 75 -5.65 5.99 -6.75
CA VAL A 75 -5.95 4.63 -7.20
C VAL A 75 -5.49 3.57 -6.20
N GLU A 76 -6.33 2.55 -6.05
CA GLU A 76 -5.99 1.35 -5.31
C GLU A 76 -6.24 0.09 -6.15
N ILE A 77 -5.37 -0.91 -5.96
CA ILE A 77 -5.41 -2.22 -6.61
C ILE A 77 -5.91 -3.25 -5.59
N ARG A 78 -7.23 -3.32 -5.41
CA ARG A 78 -7.85 -4.21 -4.43
C ARG A 78 -7.65 -5.67 -4.82
N GLY A 79 -7.19 -6.48 -3.89
CA GLY A 79 -6.87 -7.90 -4.13
C GLY A 79 -5.43 -8.17 -4.58
N GLY A 80 -4.58 -7.14 -4.62
CA GLY A 80 -3.13 -7.28 -4.70
C GLY A 80 -2.47 -7.24 -3.32
N ALA A 81 -1.22 -7.71 -3.24
CA ALA A 81 -0.42 -7.72 -2.03
C ALA A 81 -0.11 -6.28 -1.55
N ASP A 82 0.08 -5.36 -2.50
CA ASP A 82 0.11 -3.92 -2.25
C ASP A 82 -1.08 -3.25 -2.95
N GLU A 83 -2.10 -2.87 -2.17
CA GLU A 83 -3.25 -2.13 -2.70
C GLU A 83 -2.87 -0.72 -3.15
N ASN A 84 -1.71 -0.18 -2.75
CA ASN A 84 -1.22 1.15 -3.08
C ASN A 84 -0.06 1.14 -4.08
N ALA A 85 0.12 0.08 -4.89
CA ALA A 85 1.26 -0.10 -5.78
C ALA A 85 1.49 1.04 -6.81
N LEU A 86 0.51 1.92 -6.99
CA LEU A 86 0.56 3.10 -7.87
C LEU A 86 0.91 4.40 -7.13
N ARG A 87 1.00 4.40 -5.80
CA ARG A 87 1.30 5.61 -5.03
C ARG A 87 2.65 6.20 -5.46
N ASN A 88 2.72 7.53 -5.52
CA ASN A 88 3.85 8.31 -6.04
C ASN A 88 4.16 8.10 -7.53
N ARG A 89 3.29 7.42 -8.28
CA ARG A 89 3.48 7.17 -9.71
C ARG A 89 2.18 7.32 -10.51
N ASP A 90 2.16 8.31 -11.40
CA ASP A 90 1.14 8.39 -12.44
C ASP A 90 1.41 7.36 -13.55
N LEU A 91 0.35 6.80 -14.13
CA LEU A 91 0.43 6.05 -15.38
C LEU A 91 -0.12 6.86 -16.56
N LEU A 92 0.62 6.83 -17.66
CA LEU A 92 0.21 7.26 -18.99
C LEU A 92 0.02 6.05 -19.92
N ALA A 93 -0.60 6.26 -21.08
CA ALA A 93 -0.75 5.19 -22.07
C ALA A 93 0.62 4.63 -22.49
N GLY A 94 0.78 3.31 -22.39
CA GLY A 94 2.01 2.56 -22.58
C GLY A 94 2.85 2.36 -21.31
N ASP A 95 2.46 2.95 -20.17
CA ASP A 95 3.11 2.67 -18.89
C ASP A 95 2.52 1.41 -18.25
N SER A 96 3.38 0.61 -17.63
CA SER A 96 2.98 -0.58 -16.87
C SER A 96 3.51 -0.58 -15.44
N VAL A 97 2.79 -1.27 -14.56
CA VAL A 97 3.19 -1.51 -13.18
C VAL A 97 3.03 -2.99 -12.85
N THR A 98 4.07 -3.56 -12.24
CA THR A 98 3.99 -4.94 -11.76
C THR A 98 3.15 -5.01 -10.51
N VAL A 99 2.21 -5.95 -10.47
CA VAL A 99 1.29 -6.21 -9.36
C VAL A 99 1.31 -7.69 -8.99
N PHE A 100 0.95 -7.98 -7.75
CA PHE A 100 0.96 -9.34 -7.20
C PHE A 100 -0.42 -9.67 -6.64
N PRO A 101 -1.31 -10.29 -7.42
CA PRO A 101 -2.61 -10.67 -6.93
C PRO A 101 -2.52 -11.72 -5.83
N VAL A 102 -3.32 -11.54 -4.79
CA VAL A 102 -3.46 -12.47 -3.65
C VAL A 102 -4.86 -13.08 -3.59
N ARG A 103 -5.75 -12.58 -4.45
CA ARG A 103 -7.10 -13.11 -4.66
C ARG A 103 -7.30 -13.36 -6.14
N GLU A 104 -8.24 -14.25 -6.45
CA GLU A 104 -8.65 -14.52 -7.84
C GLU A 104 -9.24 -13.30 -8.56
N ARG A 105 -9.62 -12.27 -7.82
CA ARG A 105 -10.25 -11.05 -8.35
C ARG A 105 -9.44 -9.81 -7.96
N LEU A 106 -8.85 -9.17 -8.95
CA LEU A 106 -8.15 -7.89 -8.84
C LEU A 106 -9.08 -6.76 -9.30
N ARG A 107 -9.20 -5.67 -8.55
CA ARG A 107 -10.00 -4.50 -8.94
C ARG A 107 -9.19 -3.23 -8.88
N LEU A 108 -9.21 -2.49 -9.99
CA LEU A 108 -8.66 -1.15 -10.08
C LEU A 108 -9.74 -0.16 -9.65
N VAL A 109 -9.55 0.48 -8.50
CA VAL A 109 -10.53 1.41 -7.89
C VAL A 109 -9.93 2.81 -7.88
N TRP A 110 -10.66 3.78 -8.41
CA TRP A 110 -10.29 5.19 -8.39
C TRP A 110 -11.16 5.96 -7.39
N PHE A 111 -10.55 6.86 -6.63
CA PHE A 111 -11.17 7.69 -5.62
C PHE A 111 -11.23 9.15 -6.07
N GLY A 112 -12.46 9.63 -6.26
CA GLY A 112 -12.73 11.03 -6.56
C GLY A 112 -12.90 11.86 -5.29
N GLU A 113 -13.21 13.13 -5.48
CA GLU A 113 -13.55 14.01 -4.37
C GLU A 113 -14.77 13.52 -3.55
N ARG A 114 -14.84 13.94 -2.28
CA ARG A 114 -16.00 13.77 -1.38
C ARG A 114 -16.42 12.30 -1.18
N ASP A 115 -15.43 11.45 -0.95
CA ASP A 115 -15.61 10.01 -0.68
C ASP A 115 -16.30 9.24 -1.83
N THR A 116 -16.19 9.73 -3.07
CA THR A 116 -16.68 9.00 -4.25
C THR A 116 -15.63 8.00 -4.72
N SER A 117 -16.06 6.79 -5.07
CA SER A 117 -15.16 5.74 -5.57
C SER A 117 -15.78 5.01 -6.75
N TYR A 118 -14.96 4.65 -7.74
CA TYR A 118 -15.38 4.01 -8.97
C TYR A 118 -14.46 2.83 -9.27
N VAL A 119 -15.02 1.65 -9.56
CA VAL A 119 -14.24 0.53 -10.10
C VAL A 119 -14.02 0.79 -11.58
N LEU A 120 -12.78 1.06 -11.96
CA LEU A 120 -12.38 1.29 -13.35
C LEU A 120 -12.34 -0.02 -14.12
N ARG A 121 -11.79 -1.06 -13.50
CA ARG A 121 -11.66 -2.40 -14.11
C ARG A 121 -11.63 -3.49 -13.06
N GLU A 122 -12.10 -4.67 -13.45
CA GLU A 122 -11.98 -5.92 -12.69
C GLU A 122 -11.29 -6.96 -13.58
N PHE A 123 -10.39 -7.72 -12.96
CA PHE A 123 -9.64 -8.79 -13.60
C PHE A 123 -9.81 -10.09 -12.82
N GLU A 124 -9.88 -11.19 -13.54
CA GLU A 124 -9.80 -12.54 -12.99
C GLU A 124 -8.37 -13.06 -13.21
N VAL A 125 -7.73 -13.51 -12.13
CA VAL A 125 -6.32 -13.93 -12.09
C VAL A 125 -6.21 -15.23 -11.31
N GLU A 126 -5.16 -16.01 -11.54
CA GLU A 126 -4.91 -17.28 -10.87
C GLU A 126 -3.62 -17.14 -10.06
N PRO A 127 -3.70 -16.68 -8.79
CA PRO A 127 -2.51 -16.52 -7.97
C PRO A 127 -1.85 -17.87 -7.70
N ASP A 128 -0.64 -18.06 -8.18
CA ASP A 128 0.15 -19.29 -8.01
C ASP A 128 0.86 -19.28 -6.64
N LEU A 129 0.08 -19.32 -5.56
CA LEU A 129 0.57 -19.28 -4.17
C LEU A 129 0.16 -20.56 -3.40
N PRO A 130 1.03 -21.14 -2.53
CA PRO A 130 0.67 -22.26 -1.63
C PRO A 130 -0.37 -21.88 -0.56
N ASP A 131 -0.91 -22.85 0.20
CA ASP A 131 -1.91 -22.63 1.27
C ASP A 131 -1.48 -21.56 2.30
N ILE A 132 -2.41 -20.67 2.66
CA ILE A 132 -2.12 -19.31 3.16
C ILE A 132 -2.64 -19.06 4.60
N ASP A 133 -1.84 -18.41 5.47
CA ASP A 133 -2.32 -17.77 6.72
C ASP A 133 -2.99 -16.42 6.41
N GLU A 134 -4.26 -16.45 6.02
CA GLU A 134 -5.02 -15.23 5.72
C GLU A 134 -5.34 -14.43 6.99
N ASN A 135 -5.09 -13.12 6.98
CA ASN A 135 -5.36 -12.17 8.08
C ASN A 135 -4.49 -12.37 9.34
N CYS A 136 -3.35 -13.05 9.25
CA CYS A 136 -2.30 -13.10 10.27
C CYS A 136 -2.68 -13.67 11.66
N PRO A 137 -3.69 -14.55 11.87
CA PRO A 137 -3.99 -15.05 13.21
C PRO A 137 -2.86 -15.91 13.80
N TRP A 138 -2.02 -16.54 12.97
CA TRP A 138 -0.81 -17.20 13.43
C TRP A 138 0.27 -16.18 13.78
N VAL A 139 0.58 -15.24 12.87
CA VAL A 139 1.58 -14.17 13.11
C VAL A 139 1.29 -13.41 14.41
N GLN A 140 0.04 -13.03 14.65
CA GLN A 140 -0.36 -12.29 15.86
C GLN A 140 -0.13 -13.07 17.14
N ARG A 141 -0.17 -14.41 17.09
CA ARG A 141 0.08 -15.25 18.26
C ARG A 141 1.57 -15.37 18.52
N GLU A 142 2.37 -15.59 17.48
CA GLU A 142 3.82 -15.76 17.60
C GLU A 142 4.49 -14.46 18.07
N THR A 143 4.01 -13.32 17.57
CA THR A 143 4.55 -12.00 17.94
C THR A 143 4.00 -11.44 19.26
N ASN A 144 3.17 -12.17 20.01
CA ASN A 144 2.44 -11.65 21.17
C ASN A 144 1.69 -10.32 20.86
N GLY A 145 0.99 -10.30 19.73
CA GLY A 145 0.27 -9.12 19.24
C GLY A 145 1.19 -8.01 18.73
N GLY A 146 2.31 -8.38 18.08
CA GLY A 146 3.23 -7.45 17.43
C GLY A 146 4.40 -6.97 18.29
N THR A 147 4.68 -7.55 19.45
CA THR A 147 5.77 -7.07 20.34
C THR A 147 7.00 -7.98 20.41
N SER A 148 6.92 -9.19 19.88
CA SER A 148 7.94 -10.23 19.95
C SER A 148 8.39 -10.67 18.58
N SER A 149 9.62 -11.18 18.49
CA SER A 149 10.15 -11.70 17.24
C SER A 149 9.31 -12.85 16.68
N VAL A 150 9.32 -13.02 15.36
CA VAL A 150 8.68 -14.13 14.65
C VAL A 150 9.67 -14.77 13.67
N SER A 151 9.69 -16.10 13.63
CA SER A 151 10.32 -16.86 12.54
C SER A 151 9.21 -17.49 11.69
N ILE A 152 9.26 -17.24 10.39
CA ILE A 152 8.32 -17.71 9.39
C ILE A 152 9.00 -18.83 8.61
N GLU A 153 8.68 -20.06 8.97
CA GLU A 153 9.24 -21.28 8.36
C GLU A 153 8.12 -22.15 7.79
N ASN A 154 8.32 -22.69 6.59
CA ASN A 154 7.39 -23.60 5.90
C ASN A 154 5.92 -23.11 5.90
N THR A 155 5.72 -21.80 5.82
CA THR A 155 4.42 -21.14 5.99
C THR A 155 4.31 -19.98 5.00
N VAL A 156 3.14 -19.86 4.36
CA VAL A 156 2.79 -18.67 3.56
C VAL A 156 1.91 -17.75 4.40
N VAL A 157 2.26 -16.47 4.45
CA VAL A 157 1.53 -15.44 5.19
C VAL A 157 0.94 -14.45 4.19
N ASP A 158 -0.39 -14.27 4.14
CA ASP A 158 -1.06 -13.26 3.29
C ASP A 158 -1.69 -12.17 4.17
N CYS A 159 -0.82 -11.27 4.58
CA CYS A 159 -1.09 -10.11 5.41
C CYS A 159 0.23 -9.40 5.74
N ASP A 160 0.11 -8.19 6.28
CA ASP A 160 1.27 -7.48 6.81
C ASP A 160 1.81 -8.16 8.07
N VAL A 161 3.10 -8.50 8.05
CA VAL A 161 3.87 -8.94 9.21
C VAL A 161 4.50 -7.71 9.84
N VAL A 162 3.85 -7.18 10.88
CA VAL A 162 4.33 -6.00 11.62
C VAL A 162 4.62 -6.38 13.07
N THR A 163 5.84 -6.13 13.54
CA THR A 163 6.19 -6.32 14.95
C THR A 163 7.34 -5.41 15.40
N ASP A 164 7.43 -5.13 16.69
CA ASP A 164 8.60 -4.53 17.32
C ASP A 164 9.82 -5.46 17.28
N GLY A 165 9.64 -6.79 17.25
CA GLY A 165 10.74 -7.77 17.33
C GLY A 165 11.41 -8.06 15.99
N ASN A 166 12.42 -8.95 16.01
CA ASN A 166 13.04 -9.43 14.78
C ASN A 166 12.03 -10.20 13.93
N ILE A 167 12.12 -10.06 12.61
CA ILE A 167 11.40 -10.92 11.68
C ILE A 167 12.43 -11.76 10.95
N VAL A 168 12.31 -13.08 11.03
CA VAL A 168 13.18 -14.02 10.32
C VAL A 168 12.32 -14.83 9.36
N LEU A 169 12.66 -14.86 8.09
CA LEU A 169 12.06 -15.78 7.12
C LEU A 169 13.08 -16.89 6.85
N GLU A 170 12.66 -18.14 7.08
CA GLU A 170 13.51 -19.32 6.96
C GLU A 170 12.80 -20.38 6.10
N ALA A 171 13.57 -21.30 5.51
CA ALA A 171 13.14 -22.55 4.85
C ALA A 171 11.65 -22.63 4.41
N GLY A 172 11.35 -22.19 3.18
CA GLY A 172 10.00 -22.29 2.62
C GLY A 172 8.98 -21.31 3.21
N GLY A 173 9.41 -20.33 4.00
CA GLY A 173 8.63 -19.15 4.35
C GLY A 173 8.32 -18.28 3.13
N THR A 174 7.11 -17.75 3.04
CA THR A 174 6.72 -16.77 2.02
C THR A 174 5.82 -15.74 2.66
N VAL A 175 6.09 -14.46 2.40
CA VAL A 175 5.23 -13.38 2.88
C VAL A 175 4.63 -12.65 1.69
N VAL A 176 3.35 -12.42 1.78
CA VAL A 176 2.53 -11.69 0.82
C VAL A 176 1.89 -10.55 1.59
N GLY A 177 2.45 -9.35 1.43
CA GLY A 177 2.19 -8.21 2.30
C GLY A 177 3.48 -7.56 2.80
N ARG A 178 3.34 -6.52 3.62
CA ARG A 178 4.49 -5.76 4.13
C ARG A 178 5.18 -6.52 5.25
N VAL A 179 6.51 -6.54 5.23
CA VAL A 179 7.33 -7.02 6.34
C VAL A 179 7.91 -5.80 7.04
N VAL A 180 7.52 -5.57 8.30
CA VAL A 180 7.95 -4.39 9.07
C VAL A 180 8.38 -4.80 10.47
N SER A 181 9.68 -4.72 10.73
CA SER A 181 10.21 -4.68 12.10
C SER A 181 10.37 -3.22 12.52
N GLU A 182 9.58 -2.73 13.48
CA GLU A 182 9.56 -1.29 13.81
C GLU A 182 10.84 -0.81 14.50
N ALA A 183 11.52 -1.68 15.24
CA ALA A 183 12.65 -1.31 16.10
C ALA A 183 13.84 -2.28 16.02
N ASN A 184 13.73 -3.33 15.23
CA ASN A 184 14.69 -4.43 15.17
C ASN A 184 14.94 -4.82 13.70
N SER A 185 15.61 -5.95 13.50
CA SER A 185 16.09 -6.37 12.18
C SER A 185 15.09 -7.28 11.44
N VAL A 186 15.22 -7.31 10.12
CA VAL A 186 14.60 -8.31 9.24
C VAL A 186 15.70 -9.15 8.60
N ASP A 187 15.57 -10.47 8.70
CA ASP A 187 16.50 -11.45 8.13
C ASP A 187 15.72 -12.40 7.21
N ILE A 188 16.17 -12.58 5.97
CA ILE A 188 15.51 -13.41 4.96
C ILE A 188 16.56 -14.35 4.37
N ASP A 189 16.45 -15.63 4.71
CA ASP A 189 17.34 -16.70 4.23
C ASP A 189 17.16 -17.01 2.74
N THR A 190 18.03 -17.86 2.20
CA THR A 190 18.07 -18.32 0.82
C THR A 190 16.78 -18.98 0.31
N GLY A 191 16.38 -18.62 -0.90
CA GLY A 191 15.34 -19.30 -1.68
C GLY A 191 13.92 -18.96 -1.25
N LEU A 192 13.74 -17.78 -0.64
CA LEU A 192 12.47 -17.29 -0.14
C LEU A 192 11.96 -16.14 -1.02
N THR A 193 10.68 -15.81 -0.85
CA THR A 193 10.05 -14.72 -1.61
C THR A 193 9.19 -13.86 -0.70
N VAL A 194 9.39 -12.55 -0.80
CA VAL A 194 8.56 -11.54 -0.15
C VAL A 194 7.85 -10.71 -1.21
N TYR A 195 6.52 -10.75 -1.21
CA TYR A 195 5.66 -9.98 -2.09
C TYR A 195 5.14 -8.74 -1.37
N GLY A 196 6.03 -7.76 -1.24
CA GLY A 196 5.76 -6.49 -0.58
C GLY A 196 7.06 -5.82 -0.13
N PRO A 197 6.98 -4.60 0.40
CA PRO A 197 8.14 -3.90 0.93
C PRO A 197 8.64 -4.57 2.23
N VAL A 198 9.96 -4.53 2.40
CA VAL A 198 10.67 -4.96 3.60
C VAL A 198 11.22 -3.73 4.30
N VAL A 199 10.84 -3.53 5.56
CA VAL A 199 11.28 -2.39 6.38
C VAL A 199 11.78 -2.89 7.74
N ALA A 200 12.97 -2.44 8.12
CA ALA A 200 13.53 -2.68 9.44
C ALA A 200 13.88 -1.36 10.15
N GLY A 201 13.74 -1.37 11.47
CA GLY A 201 14.17 -0.26 12.33
C GLY A 201 15.66 -0.31 12.68
N ASP A 202 16.31 -1.45 12.44
CA ASP A 202 17.75 -1.68 12.71
C ASP A 202 18.46 -2.13 11.42
N ASP A 203 18.46 -3.43 11.12
CA ASP A 203 19.17 -3.97 9.95
C ASP A 203 18.22 -4.74 9.02
N VAL A 204 18.49 -4.72 7.71
CA VAL A 204 17.93 -5.69 6.76
C VAL A 204 19.04 -6.57 6.20
N ALA A 205 18.92 -7.88 6.40
CA ALA A 205 19.79 -8.88 5.80
C ALA A 205 18.97 -9.81 4.88
N ILE A 206 19.41 -10.01 3.64
CA ILE A 206 18.71 -10.88 2.67
C ILE A 206 19.73 -11.69 1.88
N ASP A 207 19.63 -13.02 1.93
CA ASP A 207 20.49 -13.94 1.18
C ASP A 207 19.66 -14.72 0.16
N GLY A 208 20.11 -14.76 -1.09
CA GLY A 208 19.69 -15.72 -2.10
C GLY A 208 18.19 -15.77 -2.41
N SER A 209 17.50 -14.64 -2.32
CA SER A 209 16.03 -14.56 -2.29
C SER A 209 15.46 -13.56 -3.30
N GLU A 210 14.13 -13.44 -3.35
CA GLU A 210 13.43 -12.46 -4.17
C GLU A 210 12.54 -11.53 -3.32
N VAL A 211 12.72 -10.21 -3.50
CA VAL A 211 11.85 -9.19 -2.87
C VAL A 211 11.12 -8.43 -3.95
N ALA A 212 9.81 -8.57 -3.96
CA ALA A 212 8.86 -7.90 -4.83
C ALA A 212 8.35 -6.60 -4.20
N GLY A 213 9.27 -5.69 -3.93
CA GLY A 213 8.99 -4.40 -3.29
C GLY A 213 10.28 -3.66 -2.96
N ASP A 214 10.13 -2.54 -2.26
CA ASP A 214 11.27 -1.78 -1.77
C ASP A 214 11.87 -2.41 -0.51
N VAL A 215 13.18 -2.25 -0.32
CA VAL A 215 13.89 -2.66 0.89
C VAL A 215 14.39 -1.41 1.60
N ARG A 216 14.08 -1.27 2.90
CA ARG A 216 14.42 -0.09 3.69
C ARG A 216 14.93 -0.47 5.07
N GLY A 217 16.04 0.12 5.48
CA GLY A 217 16.59 -0.01 6.83
C GLY A 217 17.76 0.94 7.05
N PRO A 218 18.14 1.25 8.29
CA PRO A 218 19.38 1.95 8.58
C PRO A 218 20.58 1.33 7.86
N ASP A 219 20.82 0.03 8.08
CA ASP A 219 21.81 -0.76 7.36
C ASP A 219 21.15 -1.85 6.52
N VAL A 220 21.58 -1.99 5.27
CA VAL A 220 21.04 -2.98 4.33
C VAL A 220 22.17 -3.82 3.74
N ASP A 221 22.15 -5.12 4.00
CA ASP A 221 23.08 -6.11 3.47
C ASP A 221 22.30 -7.15 2.65
N ILE A 222 22.66 -7.30 1.37
CA ILE A 222 21.93 -8.16 0.44
C ILE A 222 22.94 -8.99 -0.37
N ASP A 223 22.76 -10.30 -0.37
CA ASP A 223 23.56 -11.28 -1.12
C ASP A 223 22.68 -12.10 -2.07
N THR A 224 23.14 -12.30 -3.31
CA THR A 224 22.59 -13.22 -4.32
C THR A 224 21.08 -13.09 -4.54
N THR A 225 20.54 -11.89 -4.33
CA THR A 225 19.11 -11.61 -4.26
C THR A 225 18.66 -10.74 -5.42
N THR A 226 17.39 -10.84 -5.79
CA THR A 226 16.76 -9.87 -6.71
C THR A 226 15.73 -9.01 -5.98
N VAL A 227 15.95 -7.70 -5.99
CA VAL A 227 15.02 -6.68 -5.46
C VAL A 227 14.32 -6.00 -6.62
N TYR A 228 13.01 -6.22 -6.72
CA TYR A 228 12.14 -5.63 -7.74
C TYR A 228 11.54 -4.30 -7.28
N GLY A 229 12.42 -3.43 -6.80
CA GLY A 229 12.09 -2.14 -6.24
C GLY A 229 13.36 -1.32 -6.05
N SER A 230 13.28 -0.31 -5.20
CA SER A 230 14.43 0.47 -4.77
C SER A 230 14.93 -0.02 -3.42
N VAL A 231 16.20 0.24 -3.15
CA VAL A 231 16.81 0.01 -1.84
C VAL A 231 17.10 1.37 -1.23
N GLU A 232 16.59 1.61 -0.03
CA GLU A 232 16.82 2.83 0.73
C GLU A 232 17.55 2.49 2.03
N SER A 233 18.58 3.28 2.33
CA SER A 233 19.27 3.20 3.61
C SER A 233 19.67 4.56 4.12
N ALA A 234 19.53 4.75 5.44
CA ALA A 234 19.97 5.94 6.13
C ALA A 234 21.49 5.95 6.39
N GLU A 235 22.16 4.79 6.30
CA GLU A 235 23.57 4.60 6.62
C GLU A 235 24.34 3.94 5.46
N GLN A 236 24.35 2.61 5.36
CA GLN A 236 25.05 1.88 4.30
C GLN A 236 24.21 0.81 3.61
N VAL A 237 24.53 0.59 2.33
CA VAL A 237 24.06 -0.55 1.54
C VAL A 237 25.27 -1.39 1.09
N ASP A 238 25.25 -2.68 1.37
CA ASP A 238 26.20 -3.67 0.82
C ASP A 238 25.45 -4.66 -0.08
N LEU A 239 25.94 -4.85 -1.31
CA LEU A 239 25.28 -5.68 -2.34
C LEU A 239 26.27 -6.68 -2.96
N ASP A 240 26.13 -7.96 -2.67
CA ASP A 240 26.92 -9.03 -3.27
C ASP A 240 26.11 -9.86 -4.28
N GLY A 241 26.45 -9.82 -5.57
CA GLY A 241 25.74 -10.60 -6.59
C GLY A 241 24.26 -10.23 -6.80
N VAL A 242 23.84 -9.03 -6.39
CA VAL A 242 22.43 -8.60 -6.33
C VAL A 242 21.94 -7.99 -7.65
N THR A 243 20.65 -8.14 -7.93
CA THR A 243 19.96 -7.35 -8.97
C THR A 243 18.89 -6.45 -8.34
N VAL A 244 19.09 -5.13 -8.40
CA VAL A 244 18.11 -4.12 -8.00
C VAL A 244 17.52 -3.51 -9.26
N THR A 245 16.21 -3.64 -9.49
CA THR A 245 15.59 -3.08 -10.71
C THR A 245 15.35 -1.58 -10.62
N GLY A 246 15.13 -1.05 -9.42
CA GLY A 246 14.99 0.37 -9.15
C GLY A 246 16.33 1.06 -8.90
N HIS A 247 16.34 1.96 -7.92
CA HIS A 247 17.52 2.72 -7.53
C HIS A 247 17.95 2.40 -6.11
N VAL A 248 19.24 2.59 -5.85
CA VAL A 248 19.76 2.65 -4.48
C VAL A 248 19.86 4.10 -4.04
N TYR A 249 19.28 4.39 -2.86
CA TYR A 249 19.29 5.67 -2.16
C TYR A 249 20.01 5.47 -0.83
N ALA A 250 21.26 5.94 -0.74
CA ALA A 250 22.11 5.66 0.43
C ALA A 250 23.29 6.64 0.50
N PRO A 251 23.75 7.01 1.71
CA PRO A 251 25.00 7.76 1.88
C PRO A 251 26.22 6.99 1.38
N SER A 252 26.19 5.66 1.47
CA SER A 252 27.27 4.78 1.03
C SER A 252 26.75 3.49 0.41
N LEU A 253 27.47 3.02 -0.62
CA LEU A 253 27.17 1.80 -1.36
C LEU A 253 28.45 1.00 -1.58
N SER A 254 28.46 -0.24 -1.10
CA SER A 254 29.44 -1.28 -1.41
C SER A 254 28.81 -2.28 -2.36
N CYS A 255 29.62 -2.79 -3.29
CA CYS A 255 29.19 -3.82 -4.22
C CYS A 255 30.33 -4.79 -4.51
N SER A 256 29.99 -6.08 -4.52
CA SER A 256 30.83 -7.16 -5.03
C SER A 256 30.08 -7.99 -6.07
N ASP A 257 30.82 -8.91 -6.70
CA ASP A 257 30.35 -9.77 -7.77
C ASP A 257 29.60 -9.04 -8.90
N SER A 258 28.73 -9.75 -9.63
CA SER A 258 28.02 -9.21 -10.79
C SER A 258 26.76 -8.42 -10.40
N THR A 259 26.86 -7.54 -9.41
CA THR A 259 25.73 -6.71 -8.94
C THR A 259 25.28 -5.71 -10.01
N THR A 260 23.96 -5.60 -10.22
CA THR A 260 23.33 -4.65 -11.14
C THR A 260 22.26 -3.80 -10.46
N ILE A 261 22.22 -2.50 -10.80
CA ILE A 261 21.26 -1.53 -10.27
C ILE A 261 20.67 -0.75 -11.44
N GLY A 262 19.33 -0.75 -11.58
CA GLY A 262 18.64 -0.09 -12.68
C GLY A 262 19.10 -0.58 -14.06
N GLY A 263 19.43 -1.87 -14.17
CA GLY A 263 19.96 -2.49 -15.40
C GLY A 263 21.40 -2.11 -15.76
N ARG A 264 22.17 -1.52 -14.83
CA ARG A 264 23.58 -1.13 -15.03
C ARG A 264 24.48 -1.83 -14.03
N PRO A 265 25.74 -2.20 -14.39
CA PRO A 265 26.69 -2.75 -13.43
C PRO A 265 26.97 -1.76 -12.29
N CYS A 266 27.08 -2.27 -11.05
CA CYS A 266 27.30 -1.41 -9.89
C CYS A 266 28.61 -0.62 -9.94
N SER A 267 29.66 -1.14 -10.60
CA SER A 267 30.97 -0.48 -10.70
C SER A 267 30.96 0.96 -11.27
N GLY A 268 29.89 1.34 -11.97
CA GLY A 268 29.68 2.70 -12.49
C GLY A 268 28.42 3.37 -11.96
N TYR A 269 27.76 2.79 -10.96
CA TYR A 269 26.57 3.35 -10.34
C TYR A 269 26.98 4.33 -9.21
N THR A 270 26.18 5.36 -9.01
CA THR A 270 26.33 6.29 -7.87
C THR A 270 25.01 6.29 -7.13
N PRO A 271 24.99 5.99 -5.83
CA PRO A 271 23.76 6.02 -5.05
C PRO A 271 23.15 7.42 -5.07
N ARG A 272 21.82 7.46 -5.02
CA ARG A 272 21.04 8.69 -4.93
C ARG A 272 21.00 9.16 -3.47
N ASP A 273 20.66 10.42 -3.27
CA ASP A 273 20.47 10.99 -1.94
C ASP A 273 19.27 10.32 -1.26
N PRO A 274 19.38 9.79 -0.03
CA PRO A 274 18.23 9.27 0.72
C PRO A 274 17.04 10.22 0.78
N ASP A 275 17.26 11.54 0.81
CA ASP A 275 16.18 12.53 0.87
C ASP A 275 15.39 12.65 -0.46
N ASP A 276 15.90 12.07 -1.57
CA ASP A 276 15.26 12.05 -2.89
C ASP A 276 14.38 10.81 -3.12
N TYR A 277 14.23 9.95 -2.09
CA TYR A 277 13.45 8.72 -2.15
C TYR A 277 11.94 8.97 -2.31
#